data_AF-A0A6B2UKN0-F1
#
_entry.id   AF-A0A6B2UKN0-F1
#
_cell.length_a   1.000
_cell.length_b   1.000
_cell.length_c   1.000
_cell.angle_alpha   90.00
_cell.angle_beta   90.00
_cell.angle_gamma   90.00
#
_symmetry.space_group_name_H-M   'P 1'
#
loop_
_entity.id
_entity.type
_entity.pdbx_description
1 polymer ?
#
loop_
_entity_poly.entity_id
_entity_poly.type
_entity_poly.pdbx_seq_one_letter_code
_entity_poly.pdbx_strand_id
1 'polypeptide(L)'
;MLEELNEPLGGADEEMYISAHAAEYFSSRHSRIEFISFEHRVASLAWLSSRIEKSVDLELSELRAIRAAGTFRIKGWEGESDEAMFMLDSDIRQISAGVIIVAAVAALESLMNQILDQPGDAALHRAGLTRKARECVVRWPEALDAVALEEDVIWLRKRRNSFAHRLIDDVDVQWRGNVPDWDFDGEAADEALVRVGQIASMLEEGWERQLISAGR
;
A
#
# COMPACT_ATOMS: atom_id res chain seq x y z
N MET A 1 2.54 -47.86 -14.37
CA MET A 1 3.77 -47.07 -14.59
C MET A 1 3.42 -45.63 -14.27
N LEU A 2 4.01 -45.16 -13.19
CA LEU A 2 3.94 -43.81 -12.67
C LEU A 2 4.86 -42.93 -13.52
N GLU A 3 4.36 -41.80 -14.01
CA GLU A 3 5.19 -40.61 -14.20
C GLU A 3 4.67 -39.58 -13.21
N GLU A 4 5.29 -39.57 -12.02
CA GLU A 4 5.19 -38.47 -11.08
C GLU A 4 5.91 -37.27 -11.70
N LEU A 5 5.15 -36.21 -11.98
CA LEU A 5 5.69 -34.88 -12.26
C LEU A 5 6.32 -34.35 -10.98
N ASN A 6 7.60 -34.61 -10.79
CA ASN A 6 8.45 -33.91 -9.83
C ASN A 6 8.65 -32.47 -10.33
N GLU A 7 7.77 -31.56 -9.92
CA GLU A 7 8.09 -30.12 -9.91
C GLU A 7 9.14 -29.85 -8.82
N PRO A 8 10.25 -29.15 -9.14
CA PRO A 8 11.27 -28.86 -8.15
C PRO A 8 10.79 -27.73 -7.24
N LEU A 9 10.49 -28.10 -5.99
CA LEU A 9 10.63 -27.31 -4.74
C LEU A 9 10.76 -25.78 -4.91
N GLY A 10 9.61 -25.11 -4.99
CA GLY A 10 9.48 -23.64 -4.94
C GLY A 10 9.80 -23.07 -3.57
N GLY A 11 11.08 -22.83 -3.29
CA GLY A 11 11.53 -22.12 -2.09
C GLY A 11 12.68 -21.15 -2.34
N ALA A 12 13.60 -21.50 -3.26
CA ALA A 12 14.74 -20.66 -3.57
C ALA A 12 14.43 -19.53 -4.57
N ASP A 13 13.45 -19.73 -5.46
CA ASP A 13 13.08 -18.74 -6.47
C ASP A 13 12.20 -17.64 -5.86
N GLU A 14 11.29 -17.97 -4.93
CA GLU A 14 10.40 -17.00 -4.29
C GLU A 14 11.13 -16.02 -3.35
N GLU A 15 12.11 -16.48 -2.56
CA GLU A 15 12.90 -15.58 -1.69
C GLU A 15 13.73 -14.59 -2.53
N MET A 16 14.34 -15.06 -3.62
CA MET A 16 15.09 -14.18 -4.53
C MET A 16 14.15 -13.22 -5.29
N TYR A 17 12.92 -13.64 -5.54
CA TYR A 17 11.88 -12.87 -6.24
C TYR A 17 11.24 -11.80 -5.37
N ILE A 18 10.99 -12.08 -4.08
CA ILE A 18 10.50 -11.10 -3.10
C ILE A 18 11.56 -10.01 -2.89
N SER A 19 12.84 -10.36 -2.74
CA SER A 19 13.91 -9.36 -2.63
C SER A 19 14.05 -8.47 -3.86
N ALA A 20 13.80 -8.99 -5.07
CA ALA A 20 13.86 -8.20 -6.31
C ALA A 20 12.78 -7.10 -6.37
N HIS A 21 11.58 -7.37 -5.83
CA HIS A 21 10.50 -6.39 -5.75
C HIS A 21 10.63 -5.45 -4.54
N ALA A 22 11.30 -5.88 -3.47
CA ALA A 22 11.57 -5.04 -2.29
C ALA A 22 12.55 -3.91 -2.62
N ALA A 23 13.64 -4.25 -3.32
CA ALA A 23 14.80 -3.39 -3.50
C ALA A 23 14.50 -2.06 -4.20
N GLU A 24 13.43 -1.99 -4.99
CA GLU A 24 12.97 -0.78 -5.64
C GLU A 24 12.38 0.24 -4.64
N TYR A 25 11.77 -0.24 -3.57
CA TYR A 25 11.07 0.61 -2.60
C TYR A 25 11.82 0.76 -1.27
N PHE A 26 12.38 -0.33 -0.74
CA PHE A 26 13.13 -0.33 0.51
C PHE A 26 14.06 -1.54 0.63
N SER A 27 15.27 -1.32 1.15
CA SER A 27 16.19 -2.39 1.53
C SER A 27 16.88 -2.01 2.85
N SER A 28 16.79 -2.89 3.85
CA SER A 28 17.39 -2.65 5.17
C SER A 28 18.91 -2.62 5.07
N ARG A 29 19.51 -1.52 5.53
CA ARG A 29 20.96 -1.31 5.47
C ARG A 29 21.69 -1.87 6.69
N HIS A 30 21.03 -1.88 7.83
CA HIS A 30 21.64 -2.23 9.12
C HIS A 30 21.21 -3.61 9.63
N SER A 31 20.46 -4.36 8.79
CA SER A 31 19.97 -5.72 9.07
C SER A 31 19.25 -5.84 10.41
N ARG A 32 18.49 -4.80 10.77
CA ARG A 32 17.67 -4.79 11.99
C ARG A 32 16.37 -5.55 11.72
N ILE A 33 15.95 -6.39 12.65
CA ILE A 33 14.87 -7.36 12.42
C ILE A 33 13.53 -6.67 12.08
N GLU A 34 13.28 -5.50 12.66
CA GLU A 34 12.11 -4.65 12.43
C GLU A 34 12.07 -4.16 10.98
N PHE A 35 13.22 -3.75 10.46
CA PHE A 35 13.37 -3.23 9.09
C PHE A 35 13.39 -4.36 8.06
N ILE A 36 13.98 -5.52 8.37
CA ILE A 36 13.87 -6.73 7.54
C ILE A 36 12.41 -7.17 7.43
N SER A 37 11.69 -7.17 8.55
CA SER A 37 10.26 -7.50 8.57
C SER A 37 9.43 -6.52 7.74
N PHE A 38 9.78 -5.23 7.77
CA PHE A 38 9.14 -4.21 6.95
C PHE A 38 9.48 -4.38 5.46
N GLU A 39 10.74 -4.63 5.11
CA GLU A 39 11.20 -4.93 3.75
C GLU A 39 10.38 -6.06 3.13
N HIS A 40 10.21 -7.17 3.84
CA HIS A 40 9.40 -8.30 3.36
C HIS A 40 7.93 -7.92 3.14
N ARG A 41 7.36 -7.04 3.97
CA ARG A 41 5.97 -6.57 3.80
C ARG A 41 5.84 -5.68 2.58
N VAL A 42 6.74 -4.73 2.38
CA VAL A 42 6.74 -3.84 1.20
C VAL A 42 6.92 -4.67 -0.07
N ALA A 43 7.84 -5.63 -0.07
CA ALA A 43 8.04 -6.57 -1.17
C ALA A 43 6.77 -7.36 -1.51
N SER A 44 6.11 -7.90 -0.48
CA SER A 44 4.85 -8.63 -0.64
C SER A 44 3.74 -7.75 -1.20
N LEU A 45 3.67 -6.49 -0.78
CA LEU A 45 2.70 -5.51 -1.28
C LEU A 45 2.97 -5.11 -2.73
N ALA A 46 4.24 -4.88 -3.10
CA ALA A 46 4.64 -4.61 -4.48
C ALA A 46 4.27 -5.77 -5.41
N TRP A 47 4.58 -7.00 -4.98
CA TRP A 47 4.19 -8.21 -5.69
C TRP A 47 2.68 -8.32 -5.83
N LEU A 48 1.94 -8.11 -4.74
CA LEU A 48 0.48 -8.17 -4.73
C LEU A 48 -0.12 -7.12 -5.67
N SER A 49 0.41 -5.89 -5.66
CA SER A 49 -0.02 -4.81 -6.56
C SER A 49 0.11 -5.25 -8.02
N SER A 50 1.29 -5.75 -8.42
CA SER A 50 1.53 -6.24 -9.79
C SER A 50 0.61 -7.42 -10.17
N ARG A 51 0.33 -8.32 -9.21
CA ARG A 51 -0.59 -9.44 -9.42
C ARG A 51 -2.03 -8.98 -9.61
N ILE A 52 -2.48 -8.03 -8.80
CA ILE A 52 -3.83 -7.47 -8.90
C ILE A 52 -3.96 -6.75 -10.24
N GLU A 53 -3.03 -5.89 -10.63
CA GLU A 53 -3.07 -5.17 -11.91
C GLU A 53 -3.20 -6.13 -13.11
N LYS A 54 -2.34 -7.17 -13.17
CA LYS A 54 -2.40 -8.17 -14.25
C LYS A 54 -3.72 -8.94 -14.27
N SER A 55 -4.26 -9.28 -13.09
CA SER A 55 -5.53 -10.01 -13.00
C SER A 55 -6.71 -9.12 -13.40
N VAL A 56 -6.70 -7.86 -12.95
CA VAL A 56 -7.70 -6.85 -13.33
C VAL A 56 -7.64 -6.60 -14.84
N ASP A 57 -6.46 -6.48 -15.44
CA ASP A 57 -6.35 -6.32 -16.90
C ASP A 57 -6.95 -7.52 -17.67
N LEU A 58 -6.75 -8.75 -17.18
CA LEU A 58 -7.34 -9.94 -17.76
C LEU A 58 -8.87 -9.93 -17.66
N GLU A 59 -9.42 -9.76 -16.46
CA GLU A 59 -10.87 -9.72 -16.21
C GLU A 59 -11.54 -8.61 -17.02
N LEU A 60 -10.92 -7.44 -17.08
CA LEU A 60 -11.44 -6.31 -17.86
C LEU A 60 -11.39 -6.58 -19.37
N SER A 61 -10.45 -7.39 -19.85
CA SER A 61 -10.45 -7.83 -21.24
C SER A 61 -11.66 -8.72 -21.57
N GLU A 62 -12.07 -9.57 -20.64
CA GLU A 62 -13.28 -10.40 -20.75
C GLU A 62 -14.55 -9.56 -20.68
N LEU A 63 -14.61 -8.60 -19.73
CA LEU A 63 -15.73 -7.65 -19.66
C LEU A 63 -15.85 -6.79 -20.92
N ARG A 64 -14.73 -6.40 -21.55
CA ARG A 64 -14.75 -5.70 -22.85
C ARG A 64 -15.34 -6.57 -23.96
N ALA A 65 -15.05 -7.88 -23.97
CA ALA A 65 -15.64 -8.82 -24.93
C ALA A 65 -17.15 -8.97 -24.70
N ILE A 66 -17.59 -9.09 -23.44
CA ILE A 66 -19.01 -9.08 -23.05
C ILE A 66 -19.69 -7.78 -23.48
N ARG A 67 -19.02 -6.64 -23.28
CA ARG A 67 -19.52 -5.32 -23.68
C ARG A 67 -19.71 -5.22 -25.20
N ALA A 68 -18.73 -5.67 -25.96
CA ALA A 68 -18.80 -5.71 -27.42
C ALA A 68 -19.90 -6.64 -27.94
N ALA A 69 -20.14 -7.77 -27.26
CA ALA A 69 -21.21 -8.69 -27.59
C ALA A 69 -22.61 -8.18 -27.21
N GLY A 70 -22.71 -7.19 -26.32
CA GLY A 70 -23.98 -6.61 -25.85
C GLY A 70 -24.81 -7.56 -24.98
N THR A 71 -24.25 -8.69 -24.56
CA THR A 71 -24.97 -9.77 -23.85
C THR A 71 -25.35 -9.39 -22.41
N PHE A 72 -24.72 -8.34 -21.86
CA PHE A 72 -25.01 -7.81 -20.53
C PHE A 72 -26.24 -6.88 -20.49
N ARG A 73 -26.74 -6.41 -21.64
CA ARG A 73 -27.85 -5.46 -21.69
C ARG A 73 -29.17 -6.12 -21.35
N ILE A 74 -29.86 -5.58 -20.34
CA ILE A 74 -31.19 -6.02 -19.96
C ILE A 74 -32.21 -5.19 -20.74
N LYS A 75 -33.15 -5.88 -21.40
CA LYS A 75 -34.19 -5.23 -22.19
C LYS A 75 -35.05 -4.29 -21.33
N GLY A 76 -35.14 -3.02 -21.71
CA GLY A 76 -35.85 -1.96 -20.98
C GLY A 76 -35.06 -1.31 -19.86
N TRP A 77 -33.79 -1.69 -19.67
CA TRP A 77 -32.84 -1.19 -18.67
C TRP A 77 -31.46 -0.97 -19.30
N GLU A 78 -31.43 -0.67 -20.61
CA GLU A 78 -30.19 -0.64 -21.36
C GLU A 78 -29.23 0.44 -20.85
N GLY A 79 -29.76 1.58 -20.42
CA GLY A 79 -28.96 2.69 -19.87
C GLY A 79 -28.31 2.32 -18.53
N GLU A 80 -29.09 1.77 -17.61
CA GLU A 80 -28.62 1.34 -16.29
C GLU A 80 -27.65 0.16 -16.39
N SER A 81 -27.88 -0.75 -17.34
CA SER A 81 -26.98 -1.88 -17.59
C SER A 81 -25.64 -1.41 -18.16
N ASP A 82 -25.65 -0.43 -19.07
CA ASP A 82 -24.44 0.20 -19.61
C ASP A 82 -23.67 0.96 -18.51
N GLU A 83 -24.36 1.69 -17.64
CA GLU A 83 -23.78 2.43 -16.52
C GLU A 83 -23.15 1.48 -15.48
N ALA A 84 -23.87 0.44 -15.05
CA ALA A 84 -23.36 -0.55 -14.08
C ALA A 84 -22.09 -1.25 -14.56
N MET A 85 -22.03 -1.59 -15.86
CA MET A 85 -20.86 -2.23 -16.47
C MET A 85 -19.65 -1.27 -16.57
N PHE A 86 -19.87 0.04 -16.64
CA PHE A 86 -18.80 1.03 -16.62
C PHE A 86 -18.29 1.26 -15.19
N MET A 87 -19.19 1.37 -14.21
CA MET A 87 -18.82 1.55 -12.80
C MET A 87 -17.98 0.38 -12.29
N LEU A 88 -18.34 -0.87 -12.66
CA LEU A 88 -17.58 -2.06 -12.26
C LEU A 88 -16.11 -2.01 -12.69
N ASP A 89 -15.81 -1.50 -13.88
CA ASP A 89 -14.43 -1.37 -14.41
C ASP A 89 -13.62 -0.35 -13.60
N SER A 90 -14.22 0.82 -13.37
CA SER A 90 -13.63 1.91 -12.57
C SER A 90 -13.38 1.49 -11.12
N ASP A 91 -14.41 0.93 -10.47
CA ASP A 91 -14.39 0.59 -9.05
C ASP A 91 -13.35 -0.49 -8.76
N ILE A 92 -13.24 -1.53 -9.59
CA ILE A 92 -12.26 -2.61 -9.38
C ILE A 92 -10.83 -2.07 -9.33
N ARG A 93 -10.45 -1.20 -10.27
CA ARG A 93 -9.10 -0.62 -10.32
C ARG A 93 -8.83 0.29 -9.12
N GLN A 94 -9.79 1.14 -8.80
CA GLN A 94 -9.63 2.16 -7.76
C GLN A 94 -9.66 1.54 -6.35
N ILE A 95 -10.51 0.53 -6.13
CA ILE A 95 -10.52 -0.26 -4.89
C ILE A 95 -9.20 -1.01 -4.73
N SER A 96 -8.71 -1.64 -5.78
CA SER A 96 -7.45 -2.38 -5.78
C SER A 96 -6.27 -1.49 -5.36
N ALA A 97 -6.12 -0.32 -5.99
CA ALA A 97 -5.10 0.66 -5.64
C ALA A 97 -5.25 1.15 -4.19
N GLY A 98 -6.47 1.48 -3.78
CA GLY A 98 -6.75 1.91 -2.41
C GLY A 98 -6.36 0.89 -1.34
N VAL A 99 -6.60 -0.40 -1.59
CA VAL A 99 -6.19 -1.49 -0.69
C VAL A 99 -4.67 -1.53 -0.51
N ILE A 100 -3.89 -1.38 -1.60
CA ILE A 100 -2.43 -1.34 -1.52
C ILE A 100 -1.96 -0.13 -0.68
N ILE A 101 -2.53 1.05 -0.89
CA ILE A 101 -2.18 2.26 -0.13
C ILE A 101 -2.46 2.07 1.37
N VAL A 102 -3.64 1.56 1.73
CA VAL A 102 -4.00 1.33 3.14
C VAL A 102 -3.04 0.31 3.77
N ALA A 103 -2.73 -0.77 3.06
CA ALA A 103 -1.84 -1.82 3.55
C ALA A 103 -0.39 -1.30 3.72
N ALA A 104 0.10 -0.47 2.80
CA ALA A 104 1.41 0.19 2.90
C ALA A 104 1.47 1.10 4.13
N VAL A 105 0.44 1.90 4.38
CA VAL A 105 0.34 2.73 5.58
C VAL A 105 0.32 1.89 6.85
N ALA A 106 -0.43 0.79 6.87
CA ALA A 106 -0.48 -0.11 8.01
C ALA A 106 0.88 -0.79 8.29
N ALA A 107 1.60 -1.18 7.23
CA ALA A 107 2.95 -1.73 7.34
C ALA A 107 3.91 -0.70 7.98
N LEU A 108 3.83 0.57 7.55
CA LEU A 108 4.64 1.66 8.11
C LEU A 108 4.26 1.96 9.57
N GLU A 109 2.97 2.03 9.89
CA GLU A 109 2.50 2.22 11.27
C GLU A 109 2.94 1.07 12.18
N SER A 110 3.06 -0.16 11.65
CA SER A 110 3.60 -1.31 12.37
C SER A 110 5.11 -1.23 12.55
N LEU A 111 5.88 -0.75 11.57
CA LEU A 111 7.31 -0.50 11.75
C LEU A 111 7.53 0.53 12.86
N MET A 112 6.79 1.64 12.81
CA MET A 112 6.84 2.68 13.84
C MET A 112 6.48 2.14 15.23
N ASN A 113 5.57 1.18 15.35
CA ASN A 113 5.29 0.52 16.64
C ASN A 113 6.48 -0.27 17.16
N GLN A 114 7.25 -0.92 16.29
CA GLN A 114 8.38 -1.76 16.70
C GLN A 114 9.57 -0.90 17.14
N ILE A 115 9.82 0.23 16.47
CA ILE A 115 10.94 1.13 16.80
C ILE A 115 10.60 2.12 17.94
N LEU A 116 9.32 2.39 18.18
CA LEU A 116 8.81 3.18 19.32
C LEU A 116 8.26 2.27 20.42
N ASP A 117 9.07 1.34 20.91
CA ASP A 117 8.69 0.35 21.94
C ASP A 117 9.43 0.55 23.28
N GLN A 118 9.78 1.80 23.63
CA GLN A 118 10.46 2.11 24.87
C GLN A 118 9.49 2.19 26.06
N PRO A 119 9.96 2.04 27.32
CA PRO A 119 9.12 2.26 28.49
C PRO A 119 8.48 3.66 28.48
N GLY A 120 7.15 3.71 28.33
CA GLY A 120 6.38 4.95 28.16
C GLY A 120 5.61 5.04 26.84
N ASP A 121 5.93 4.18 25.87
CA ASP A 121 5.41 4.29 24.49
C ASP A 121 4.09 3.58 24.26
N ALA A 122 3.52 2.94 25.29
CA ALA A 122 2.28 2.17 25.15
C ALA A 122 1.11 2.98 24.54
N ALA A 123 1.08 4.30 24.77
CA ALA A 123 0.08 5.18 24.17
C ALA A 123 0.29 5.43 22.66
N LEU A 124 1.52 5.29 22.16
CA LEU A 124 1.88 5.46 20.75
C LEU A 124 1.48 4.25 19.91
N HIS A 125 1.40 3.05 20.49
CA HIS A 125 0.96 1.84 19.78
C HIS A 125 -0.46 1.97 19.23
N ARG A 126 -1.30 2.76 19.90
CA ARG A 126 -2.69 3.06 19.50
C ARG A 126 -2.82 4.39 18.76
N ALA A 127 -1.72 5.12 18.58
CA ALA A 127 -1.73 6.38 17.88
C ALA A 127 -1.69 6.17 16.36
N GLY A 128 -2.27 7.11 15.62
CA GLY A 128 -2.16 7.13 14.15
C GLY A 128 -0.81 7.64 13.66
N LEU A 129 -0.53 7.39 12.38
CA LEU A 129 0.70 7.71 11.66
C LEU A 129 1.28 9.09 11.99
N THR A 130 0.47 10.15 11.93
CA THR A 130 0.94 11.53 12.19
C THR A 130 1.55 11.71 13.57
N ARG A 131 0.98 11.10 14.60
CA ARG A 131 1.50 11.24 15.97
C ARG A 131 2.79 10.44 16.15
N LYS A 132 2.87 9.25 15.55
CA LYS A 132 4.08 8.42 15.55
C LYS A 132 5.24 9.11 14.82
N ALA A 133 4.98 9.67 13.63
CA ALA A 133 5.98 10.40 12.87
C ALA A 133 6.56 11.60 13.65
N ARG A 134 5.69 12.36 14.33
CA ARG A 134 6.13 13.47 15.21
C ARG A 134 7.02 13.00 16.35
N GLU A 135 6.69 11.87 16.97
CA GLU A 135 7.53 11.29 18.02
C GLU A 135 8.90 10.88 17.47
N CYS A 136 8.97 10.27 16.29
CA CYS A 136 10.24 9.93 15.65
C CYS A 136 11.11 11.18 15.42
N VAL A 137 10.53 12.29 14.94
CA VAL A 137 11.24 13.58 14.76
C VAL A 137 11.78 14.10 16.10
N VAL A 138 10.99 14.03 17.16
CA VAL A 138 11.42 14.48 18.50
C VAL A 138 12.59 13.64 19.01
N ARG A 139 12.60 12.33 18.74
CA ARG A 139 13.67 11.42 19.19
C ARG A 139 14.94 11.50 18.36
N TRP A 140 14.79 11.71 17.05
CA TRP A 140 15.89 11.65 16.09
C TRP A 140 16.00 12.94 15.26
N PRO A 141 16.09 14.13 15.90
CA PRO A 141 15.98 15.42 15.21
C PRO A 141 17.15 15.69 14.25
N GLU A 142 18.33 15.13 14.52
CA GLU A 142 19.54 15.32 13.69
C GLU A 142 19.66 14.31 12.54
N ALA A 143 18.79 13.31 12.52
CA ALA A 143 18.85 12.22 11.53
C ALA A 143 17.68 12.22 10.56
N LEU A 144 16.55 12.80 10.97
CA LEU A 144 15.35 12.88 10.15
C LEU A 144 15.22 14.26 9.49
N ASP A 145 14.95 14.27 8.19
CA ASP A 145 14.37 15.44 7.55
C ASP A 145 12.89 15.53 7.94
N ALA A 146 12.60 16.38 8.94
CA ALA A 146 11.26 16.53 9.47
C ALA A 146 10.25 17.05 8.43
N VAL A 147 10.71 17.85 7.46
CA VAL A 147 9.85 18.43 6.42
C VAL A 147 9.46 17.36 5.42
N ALA A 148 10.44 16.60 4.91
CA ALA A 148 10.19 15.50 3.99
C ALA A 148 9.27 14.44 4.63
N LEU A 149 9.57 14.05 5.88
CA LEU A 149 8.74 13.09 6.62
C LEU A 149 7.30 13.59 6.81
N GLU A 150 7.11 14.87 7.17
CA GLU A 150 5.77 15.43 7.34
C GLU A 150 4.99 15.45 6.02
N GLU A 151 5.64 15.80 4.91
CA GLU A 151 5.05 15.81 3.58
C GLU A 151 4.51 14.42 3.20
N ASP A 152 5.36 13.39 3.29
CA ASP A 152 4.99 12.01 2.96
C ASP A 152 3.86 11.49 3.86
N VAL A 153 3.94 11.77 5.17
CA VAL A 153 2.93 11.35 6.13
C VAL A 153 1.58 12.03 5.88
N ILE A 154 1.58 13.32 5.51
CA ILE A 154 0.36 14.04 5.15
C ILE A 154 -0.25 13.43 3.89
N TRP A 155 0.56 13.16 2.88
CA TRP A 155 0.13 12.54 1.62
C TRP A 155 -0.54 11.18 1.89
N LEU A 156 0.13 10.31 2.66
CA LEU A 156 -0.33 8.96 2.98
C LEU A 156 -1.64 8.99 3.79
N ARG A 157 -1.70 9.85 4.81
CA ARG A 157 -2.90 10.02 5.64
C ARG A 157 -4.09 10.49 4.81
N LYS A 158 -3.90 11.49 3.94
CA LYS A 158 -4.98 12.05 3.12
C LYS A 158 -5.57 10.97 2.22
N ARG A 159 -4.73 10.18 1.55
CA ARG A 159 -5.19 9.10 0.67
C ARG A 159 -5.87 7.96 1.41
N ARG A 160 -5.28 7.45 2.50
CA ARG A 160 -5.93 6.42 3.34
C ARG A 160 -7.31 6.86 3.83
N ASN A 161 -7.43 8.10 4.32
CA ASN A 161 -8.70 8.62 4.80
C ASN A 161 -9.70 8.85 3.65
N SER A 162 -9.26 9.37 2.51
CA SER A 162 -10.11 9.54 1.33
C SER A 162 -10.67 8.21 0.84
N PHE A 163 -9.83 7.16 0.80
CA PHE A 163 -10.26 5.81 0.46
C PHE A 163 -11.32 5.29 1.43
N ALA A 164 -11.11 5.43 2.73
CA ALA A 164 -12.08 5.00 3.74
C ALA A 164 -13.44 5.71 3.60
N HIS A 165 -13.46 7.03 3.39
CA HIS A 165 -14.71 7.77 3.21
C HIS A 165 -15.47 7.36 1.95
N ARG A 166 -14.76 7.09 0.85
CA ARG A 166 -15.38 6.64 -0.40
C ARG A 166 -15.93 5.22 -0.31
N LEU A 167 -15.21 4.30 0.35
CA LEU A 167 -15.67 2.93 0.52
C LEU A 167 -16.92 2.80 1.42
N ILE A 168 -17.06 3.70 2.40
CA ILE A 168 -18.19 3.72 3.35
C ILE A 168 -19.37 4.55 2.79
N ASP A 169 -19.21 5.17 1.62
CA ASP A 169 -20.20 6.05 0.98
C ASP A 169 -20.63 7.23 1.89
N ASP A 170 -19.72 7.66 2.77
CA ASP A 170 -19.92 8.77 3.72
C ASP A 170 -19.71 10.15 3.04
N VAL A 171 -19.75 10.16 1.70
CA VAL A 171 -19.74 11.38 0.90
C VAL A 171 -21.20 11.74 0.64
N ASP A 172 -21.69 12.76 1.32
CA ASP A 172 -23.07 13.24 1.24
C ASP A 172 -23.68 13.06 -0.17
N VAL A 173 -24.84 12.38 -0.18
CA VAL A 173 -25.74 11.97 -1.29
C VAL A 173 -26.23 13.16 -2.17
N GLN A 174 -25.60 14.33 -2.07
CA GLN A 174 -25.97 15.53 -2.82
C GLN A 174 -25.48 15.58 -4.28
N TRP A 175 -24.66 14.62 -4.74
CA TRP A 175 -24.22 14.59 -6.13
C TRP A 175 -24.96 13.54 -6.96
N ARG A 176 -26.24 13.81 -7.25
CA ARG A 176 -26.86 13.26 -8.46
C ARG A 176 -26.17 13.91 -9.67
N GLY A 177 -25.19 13.24 -10.26
CA GLY A 177 -24.72 13.58 -11.60
C GLY A 177 -23.27 13.28 -11.94
N ASN A 178 -22.38 13.10 -10.97
CA ASN A 178 -20.97 12.79 -11.24
C ASN A 178 -20.53 11.60 -10.38
N VAL A 179 -20.10 10.52 -11.06
CA VAL A 179 -19.30 9.45 -10.45
C VAL A 179 -18.16 10.11 -9.66
N PRO A 180 -17.90 9.73 -8.40
CA PRO A 180 -16.77 10.28 -7.65
C PRO A 180 -15.49 10.10 -8.45
N ASP A 181 -14.71 11.14 -8.70
CA ASP A 181 -13.42 11.04 -9.38
C ASP A 181 -12.43 10.41 -8.39
N TRP A 182 -12.19 9.10 -8.46
CA TRP A 182 -11.22 8.44 -7.58
C TRP A 182 -9.82 8.69 -8.12
N ASP A 183 -9.02 9.45 -7.36
CA ASP A 183 -7.59 9.62 -7.61
C ASP A 183 -6.78 8.40 -7.14
N PHE A 184 -7.30 7.18 -7.37
CA PHE A 184 -6.70 5.93 -6.96
C PHE A 184 -6.45 5.07 -8.19
N ASP A 185 -5.20 5.03 -8.63
CA ASP A 185 -4.72 4.20 -9.73
C ASP A 185 -3.43 3.47 -9.35
N GLY A 186 -2.88 2.71 -10.30
CA GLY A 186 -1.62 1.99 -10.09
C GLY A 186 -0.47 2.93 -9.73
N GLU A 187 -0.44 4.15 -10.29
CA GLU A 187 0.58 5.16 -9.98
C GLU A 187 0.46 5.63 -8.52
N ALA A 188 -0.75 5.87 -8.02
CA ALA A 188 -0.97 6.22 -6.62
C ALA A 188 -0.60 5.08 -5.66
N ALA A 189 -0.81 3.82 -6.06
CA ALA A 189 -0.39 2.66 -5.28
C ALA A 189 1.15 2.53 -5.23
N ASP A 190 1.82 2.73 -6.37
CA ASP A 190 3.27 2.76 -6.49
C ASP A 190 3.89 3.90 -5.67
N GLU A 191 3.36 5.13 -5.81
CA GLU A 191 3.82 6.30 -5.06
C GLU A 191 3.70 6.07 -3.54
N ALA A 192 2.67 5.35 -3.09
CA ALA A 192 2.55 4.98 -1.68
C ALA A 192 3.68 4.04 -1.23
N LEU A 193 4.04 3.04 -2.03
CA LEU A 193 5.15 2.12 -1.75
C LEU A 193 6.50 2.87 -1.70
N VAL A 194 6.73 3.78 -2.65
CA VAL A 194 7.92 4.66 -2.67
C VAL A 194 8.00 5.50 -1.40
N ARG A 195 6.91 6.20 -1.05
CA ARG A 195 6.89 7.09 0.12
C ARG A 195 7.08 6.34 1.44
N VAL A 196 6.44 5.17 1.63
CA VAL A 196 6.66 4.39 2.86
C VAL A 196 8.09 3.86 2.95
N GLY A 197 8.72 3.51 1.81
CA GLY A 197 10.12 3.10 1.76
C GLY A 197 11.12 4.22 2.03
N GLN A 198 10.84 5.43 1.53
CA GLN A 198 11.61 6.64 1.86
C GLN A 198 11.52 6.98 3.34
N ILE A 199 10.31 6.93 3.92
CA ILE A 199 10.12 7.11 5.36
C ILE A 199 10.90 6.05 6.13
N ALA A 200 10.76 4.77 5.78
CA ALA A 200 11.48 3.69 6.47
C ALA A 200 13.00 3.88 6.40
N SER A 201 13.54 4.32 5.26
CA SER A 201 14.97 4.64 5.12
C SER A 201 15.41 5.74 6.08
N MET A 202 14.63 6.82 6.21
CA MET A 202 14.91 7.89 7.17
C MET A 202 14.86 7.38 8.61
N LEU A 203 13.86 6.57 8.95
CA LEU A 203 13.70 5.99 10.28
C LEU A 203 14.83 5.01 10.64
N GLU A 204 15.31 4.21 9.69
CA GLU A 204 16.42 3.26 9.91
C GLU A 204 17.69 4.01 10.28
N GLU A 205 18.03 5.07 9.54
CA GLU A 205 19.20 5.91 9.82
C GLU A 205 19.07 6.63 11.17
N GLY A 206 17.88 7.15 11.49
CA GLY A 206 17.61 7.81 12.76
C GLY A 206 17.77 6.88 13.95
N TRP A 207 17.22 5.67 13.82
CA TRP A 207 17.29 4.67 14.88
C TRP A 207 18.71 4.14 15.08
N GLU A 208 19.43 3.85 13.99
CA GLU A 208 20.81 3.36 14.07
C GLU A 208 21.74 4.37 14.76
N ARG A 209 21.61 5.66 14.43
CA ARG A 209 22.40 6.72 15.09
C ARG A 209 22.13 6.81 16.59
N GLN A 210 20.88 6.60 17.01
CA GLN A 210 20.54 6.57 18.44
C GLN A 210 21.19 5.38 19.15
N LEU A 211 21.19 4.20 18.53
CA LEU A 211 21.82 3.02 19.13
C LEU A 211 23.34 3.21 19.28
N ILE A 212 23.99 3.79 18.27
CA ILE A 212 25.43 4.09 18.32
C ILE A 212 25.76 5.13 19.41
N SER A 213 24.90 6.14 19.59
CA SER A 213 25.12 7.18 20.61
C SER A 213 24.85 6.69 22.03
N ALA A 214 23.90 5.77 22.23
CA ALA A 214 23.59 5.17 23.52
C ALA A 214 24.61 4.09 23.96
N GLY A 215 25.38 3.54 23.02
CA GLY A 215 26.44 2.56 23.29
C GLY A 215 27.80 3.16 23.67
N ARG A 216 27.91 4.49 23.77
CA ARG A 216 29.08 5.23 24.25
C ARG A 216 28.85 5.77 25.65
#